data_AF-A0A8J5QPN9-F1
#
_entry.id   AF-A0A8J5QPN9-F1
#
_cell.length_a   1.000
_cell.length_b   1.000
_cell.length_c   1.000
_cell.angle_alpha   90.00
_cell.angle_beta   90.00
_cell.angle_gamma   90.00
#
_symmetry.space_group_name_H-M   'P 1'
#
loop_
_entity.id
_entity.type
_entity.pdbx_description
1 polymer ?
#
loop_
_entity_poly.entity_id
_entity_poly.type
_entity_poly.pdbx_seq_one_letter_code
_entity_poly.pdbx_strand_id
1 'polypeptide(L)'
;MSQSTDGEFDIQFLAINQLAYTLSKLQPTNQDTHTRHHIQFTNLSLKCLSLMDKYQALHPFHTYLIDYLNSQHIPHNYDSQWITKLESNSQSIQSQAQKKCQQLVVEETEGLDPANCIDFFKITRQAVIVSLIQTQYQDAIQLLNNYATVVQFSTQPSTCEALTNNRYVEFLFLQYVVNVFHLIWFPLDDNKFSTSSSGVYLKDAGAAGDNKLLLSSNSFKPIDTIFKKVSIYYTKNETIFSRLEEDPHSNMDELHYYWIIRFLNLCMLFKQFKFMEFYQEFTSLFINYHHHHHLHTSSGLTPLKYLITDTSILKSNILTMFAIVSIFLKPFYTLSLIDICPDADLIIDLFNENEDSLEYKIYNQVLIPLSNRETEKVYFELNKNQSLIETLVAYLEYNLPVSVSRFSSFSFIEYMKSIIDFKNFMVIISSTKEIPITRVCSLLGYDSSDGEIVAQITNNLICCISALGLNKSGITYIASQGVFIHSEPDQELPTLELQDKIEELNHDLKGNAMASIMKNILVEKFFN
;
A
#
# COMPACT_ATOMS: atom_id res chain seq x y z
N MET A 1 -13.57 4.87 -33.52
CA MET A 1 -14.51 3.93 -32.88
C MET A 1 -13.69 2.76 -32.37
N SER A 2 -13.12 2.90 -31.18
CA SER A 2 -12.62 1.75 -30.40
C SER A 2 -13.80 1.23 -29.59
N GLN A 3 -14.07 -0.07 -29.70
CA GLN A 3 -15.06 -0.75 -28.88
C GLN A 3 -14.63 -0.60 -27.41
N SER A 4 -15.40 0.15 -26.63
CA SER A 4 -15.44 -0.07 -25.19
C SER A 4 -15.91 -1.50 -24.98
N THR A 5 -15.11 -2.35 -24.37
CA THR A 5 -15.52 -3.70 -23.99
C THR A 5 -16.77 -3.59 -23.13
N ASP A 6 -17.86 -4.10 -23.68
CA ASP A 6 -19.20 -4.05 -23.10
C ASP A 6 -19.21 -4.93 -21.84
N GLY A 7 -19.14 -4.33 -20.66
CA GLY A 7 -19.46 -5.02 -19.39
C GLY A 7 -18.43 -5.99 -18.80
N GLU A 8 -17.23 -6.13 -19.36
CA GLU A 8 -16.17 -7.00 -18.81
C GLU A 8 -15.46 -6.38 -17.59
N PHE A 9 -14.96 -7.24 -16.69
CA PHE A 9 -14.04 -6.86 -15.61
C PHE A 9 -12.89 -5.99 -16.12
N ASP A 10 -12.71 -4.81 -15.51
CA ASP A 10 -11.62 -3.92 -15.89
C ASP A 10 -11.15 -3.08 -14.69
N ILE A 11 -9.85 -3.11 -14.45
CA ILE A 11 -9.16 -2.39 -13.37
C ILE A 11 -7.88 -1.69 -13.84
N GLN A 12 -7.53 -1.77 -15.13
CA GLN A 12 -6.23 -1.24 -15.60
C GLN A 12 -6.16 0.29 -15.49
N PHE A 13 -7.29 0.98 -15.37
CA PHE A 13 -7.35 2.43 -15.11
C PHE A 13 -6.68 2.81 -13.79
N LEU A 14 -6.64 1.92 -12.80
CA LEU A 14 -5.96 2.16 -11.51
C LEU A 14 -4.47 2.45 -11.70
N ALA A 15 -3.87 1.85 -12.72
CA ALA A 15 -2.45 2.00 -13.01
C ALA A 15 -2.09 3.42 -13.48
N ILE A 16 -3.02 4.22 -14.02
CA ILE A 16 -2.68 5.53 -14.61
C ILE A 16 -2.14 6.49 -13.53
N ASN A 17 -2.87 6.69 -12.44
CA ASN A 17 -2.43 7.57 -11.35
C ASN A 17 -1.15 7.04 -10.67
N GLN A 18 -1.05 5.72 -10.50
CA GLN A 18 0.13 5.07 -9.93
C GLN A 18 1.37 5.28 -10.82
N LEU A 19 1.24 5.08 -12.14
CA LEU A 19 2.31 5.30 -13.12
C LEU A 19 2.70 6.78 -13.18
N ALA A 20 1.72 7.69 -13.19
CA ALA A 20 2.00 9.13 -13.18
C ALA A 20 2.77 9.53 -11.91
N TYR A 21 2.39 9.00 -10.75
CA TYR A 21 3.13 9.19 -9.51
C TYR A 21 4.56 8.64 -9.59
N THR A 22 4.72 7.38 -10.03
CA THR A 22 6.05 6.77 -10.18
C THR A 22 6.94 7.56 -11.16
N LEU A 23 6.40 7.99 -12.30
CA LEU A 23 7.12 8.80 -13.27
C LEU A 23 7.48 10.19 -12.73
N SER A 24 6.64 10.78 -11.87
CA SER A 24 6.96 12.05 -11.22
C SER A 24 8.17 11.94 -10.28
N LYS A 25 8.47 10.74 -9.77
CA LYS A 25 9.57 10.45 -8.84
C LYS A 25 10.84 9.96 -9.55
N LEU A 26 10.69 9.23 -10.65
CA LEU A 26 11.80 8.70 -11.46
C LEU A 26 12.46 9.74 -12.39
N GLN A 27 12.14 11.04 -12.28
CA GLN A 27 12.54 12.06 -13.26
C GLN A 27 14.02 11.91 -13.67
N PRO A 28 14.29 11.65 -14.97
CA PRO A 28 15.66 11.41 -15.41
C PRO A 28 16.46 12.71 -15.28
N THR A 29 17.57 12.65 -14.52
CA THR A 29 18.54 13.73 -14.51
C THR A 29 19.29 13.72 -15.84
N ASN A 30 19.28 14.85 -16.53
CA ASN A 30 19.92 15.01 -17.84
C ASN A 30 21.37 14.52 -17.81
N GLN A 31 21.70 13.41 -18.50
CA GLN A 31 22.95 13.29 -19.28
C GLN A 31 23.18 12.03 -20.13
N ASP A 32 22.33 11.00 -20.17
CA ASP A 32 22.52 9.92 -21.18
C ASP A 32 21.22 9.16 -21.52
N THR A 33 20.76 9.35 -22.75
CA THR A 33 19.50 8.77 -23.31
C THR A 33 19.51 7.24 -23.43
N HIS A 34 20.69 6.61 -23.26
CA HIS A 34 20.89 5.17 -23.39
C HIS A 34 21.04 4.43 -22.05
N THR A 35 20.86 5.09 -20.91
CA THR A 35 20.87 4.38 -19.62
C THR A 35 19.59 3.55 -19.45
N ARG A 36 19.67 2.44 -18.70
CA ARG A 36 18.51 1.58 -18.37
C ARG A 36 17.34 2.37 -17.76
N HIS A 37 17.64 3.42 -16.99
CA HIS A 37 16.65 4.33 -16.41
C HIS A 37 15.84 5.07 -17.48
N HIS A 38 16.46 5.58 -18.54
CA HIS A 38 15.76 6.25 -19.65
C HIS A 38 14.85 5.28 -20.44
N ILE A 39 15.29 4.04 -20.65
CA ILE A 39 14.49 3.01 -21.32
C ILE A 39 13.25 2.67 -20.47
N GLN A 40 13.42 2.47 -19.17
CA GLN A 40 12.33 2.20 -18.25
C GLN A 40 11.34 3.37 -18.20
N PHE A 41 11.83 4.61 -18.06
CA PHE A 41 11.01 5.82 -18.04
C PHE A 41 10.18 5.96 -19.34
N THR A 42 10.81 5.71 -20.49
CA THR A 42 10.17 5.73 -21.81
C THR A 42 9.04 4.70 -21.90
N ASN A 43 9.31 3.45 -21.52
CA ASN A 43 8.32 2.38 -21.58
C ASN A 43 7.12 2.66 -20.66
N LEU A 44 7.36 3.17 -19.46
CA LEU A 44 6.32 3.55 -18.52
C LEU A 44 5.50 4.75 -19.02
N SER A 45 6.15 5.74 -19.64
CA SER A 45 5.49 6.90 -20.24
C SER A 45 4.55 6.49 -21.37
N LEU A 46 5.03 5.66 -22.30
CA LEU A 46 4.22 5.14 -23.41
C LEU A 46 3.06 4.27 -22.90
N LYS A 47 3.28 3.44 -21.87
CA LYS A 47 2.22 2.66 -21.22
C LYS A 47 1.18 3.55 -20.54
N CYS A 48 1.60 4.64 -19.88
CA CYS A 48 0.68 5.56 -19.24
C CYS A 48 -0.20 6.28 -20.27
N LEU A 49 0.38 6.78 -21.37
CA LEU A 49 -0.35 7.43 -22.46
C LEU A 49 -1.28 6.46 -23.21
N SER A 50 -0.86 5.21 -23.44
CA SER A 50 -1.72 4.21 -24.09
C SER A 50 -2.93 3.83 -23.24
N LEU A 51 -2.78 3.79 -21.92
CA LEU A 51 -3.91 3.61 -21.00
C LEU A 51 -4.84 4.82 -21.02
N MET A 52 -4.33 6.05 -21.02
CA MET A 52 -5.16 7.26 -21.18
C MET A 52 -5.98 7.23 -22.48
N ASP A 53 -5.36 6.76 -23.58
CA ASP A 53 -6.08 6.56 -24.84
C ASP A 53 -7.13 5.44 -24.73
N LYS A 54 -6.81 4.29 -24.12
CA LYS A 54 -7.80 3.20 -23.89
C LYS A 54 -9.05 3.70 -23.17
N TYR A 55 -8.87 4.49 -22.11
CA TYR A 55 -9.98 5.01 -21.28
C TYR A 55 -10.57 6.32 -21.79
N GLN A 56 -10.02 6.91 -22.84
CA GLN A 56 -10.43 8.20 -23.40
C GLN A 56 -10.47 9.31 -22.33
N ALA A 57 -9.46 9.33 -21.45
CA ALA A 57 -9.35 10.28 -20.35
C ALA A 57 -7.91 10.73 -20.15
N LEU A 58 -7.70 12.03 -19.92
CA LEU A 58 -6.39 12.63 -19.74
C LEU A 58 -6.06 12.82 -18.27
N HIS A 59 -4.94 12.26 -17.83
CA HIS A 59 -4.37 12.59 -16.53
C HIS A 59 -3.64 13.94 -16.60
N PRO A 60 -3.63 14.79 -15.56
CA PRO A 60 -2.94 16.09 -15.58
C PRO A 60 -1.44 16.02 -15.93
N PHE A 61 -0.78 14.90 -15.63
CA PHE A 61 0.64 14.66 -15.92
C PHE A 61 0.96 14.38 -17.42
N HIS A 62 -0.04 14.29 -18.30
CA HIS A 62 0.17 13.94 -19.71
C HIS A 62 1.09 14.91 -20.47
N THR A 63 1.05 16.20 -20.15
CA THR A 63 1.88 17.24 -20.80
C THR A 63 3.35 16.94 -20.62
N TYR A 64 3.77 16.66 -19.40
CA TYR A 64 5.14 16.29 -19.07
C TYR A 64 5.60 15.03 -19.83
N LEU A 65 4.74 14.01 -19.94
CA LEU A 65 5.07 12.78 -20.65
C LEU A 65 5.31 13.02 -22.15
N ILE A 66 4.44 13.82 -22.78
CA ILE A 66 4.54 14.15 -24.20
C ILE A 66 5.78 15.03 -24.45
N ASP A 67 6.01 16.03 -23.61
CA ASP A 67 7.18 16.91 -23.70
C ASP A 67 8.49 16.13 -23.54
N TYR A 68 8.53 15.18 -22.60
CA TYR A 68 9.64 14.26 -22.43
C TYR A 68 9.88 13.45 -23.72
N LEU A 69 8.88 12.77 -24.25
CA LEU A 69 9.05 11.92 -25.44
C LEU A 69 9.48 12.74 -26.67
N ASN A 70 8.94 13.94 -26.85
CA ASN A 70 9.35 14.89 -27.88
C ASN A 70 10.83 15.31 -27.73
N SER A 71 11.25 15.64 -26.50
CA SER A 71 12.63 16.04 -26.20
C SER A 71 13.64 14.92 -26.47
N GLN A 72 13.22 13.66 -26.33
CA GLN A 72 14.03 12.47 -26.58
C GLN A 72 13.90 11.96 -28.02
N HIS A 73 13.15 12.65 -28.88
CA HIS A 73 12.87 12.24 -30.27
C HIS A 73 12.29 10.81 -30.40
N ILE A 74 11.49 10.38 -29.41
CA ILE A 74 10.83 9.07 -29.44
C ILE A 74 9.55 9.20 -30.28
N PRO A 75 9.34 8.36 -31.30
CA PRO A 75 8.15 8.43 -32.13
C PRO A 75 6.89 8.02 -31.36
N HIS A 76 5.84 8.84 -31.41
CA HIS A 76 4.53 8.55 -30.81
C HIS A 76 3.39 9.23 -31.57
N ASN A 77 2.16 8.80 -31.30
CA ASN A 77 0.94 9.30 -31.94
C ASN A 77 0.16 10.34 -31.09
N TYR A 78 0.70 10.72 -29.93
CA TYR A 78 0.04 11.62 -28.98
C TYR A 78 0.41 13.08 -29.27
N ASP A 79 -0.52 13.86 -29.78
CA ASP A 79 -0.35 15.27 -30.15
C ASP A 79 -1.48 16.17 -29.63
N SER A 80 -1.47 17.45 -30.00
CA SER A 80 -2.52 18.40 -29.61
C SER A 80 -3.92 18.03 -30.10
N GLN A 81 -4.04 17.32 -31.24
CA GLN A 81 -5.34 16.85 -31.74
C GLN A 81 -5.87 15.70 -30.89
N TRP A 82 -4.98 14.77 -30.50
CA TRP A 82 -5.30 13.71 -29.55
C TRP A 82 -5.77 14.28 -28.21
N ILE A 83 -5.06 15.27 -27.64
CA ILE A 83 -5.44 15.94 -26.40
C ILE A 83 -6.86 16.52 -26.52
N THR A 84 -7.09 17.36 -27.52
CA THR A 84 -8.39 18.03 -27.73
C THR A 84 -9.54 17.03 -27.87
N LYS A 85 -9.30 15.92 -28.56
CA LYS A 85 -10.28 14.83 -28.73
C LYS A 85 -10.64 14.18 -27.39
N LEU A 86 -9.65 13.86 -26.55
CA LEU A 86 -9.89 13.23 -25.24
C LEU A 86 -10.59 14.21 -24.27
N GLU A 87 -10.24 15.50 -24.28
CA GLU A 87 -10.94 16.52 -23.51
C GLU A 87 -12.42 16.61 -23.91
N SER A 88 -12.70 16.66 -25.21
CA SER A 88 -14.08 16.68 -25.72
C SER A 88 -14.85 15.41 -25.35
N ASN A 89 -14.23 14.24 -25.43
CA ASN A 89 -14.86 12.96 -25.10
C ASN A 89 -15.16 12.86 -23.60
N SER A 90 -14.20 13.19 -22.75
CA SER A 90 -14.39 13.17 -21.29
C SER A 90 -15.49 14.14 -20.85
N GLN A 91 -15.55 15.36 -21.39
CA GLN A 91 -16.64 16.31 -21.12
C GLN A 91 -18.00 15.78 -21.56
N SER A 92 -18.07 15.10 -22.71
CA SER A 92 -19.30 14.47 -23.20
C SER A 92 -19.78 13.36 -22.26
N ILE A 93 -18.88 12.49 -21.79
CA ILE A 93 -19.18 11.40 -20.85
C ILE A 93 -19.74 11.96 -19.53
N GLN A 94 -19.06 12.96 -18.96
CA GLN A 94 -19.49 13.62 -17.72
C GLN A 94 -20.88 14.25 -17.87
N SER A 95 -21.09 14.99 -18.95
CA SER A 95 -22.38 15.63 -19.25
C SER A 95 -23.50 14.61 -19.44
N GLN A 96 -23.21 13.47 -20.06
CA GLN A 96 -24.18 12.39 -20.25
C GLN A 96 -24.59 11.75 -18.92
N ALA A 97 -23.63 11.47 -18.03
CA ALA A 97 -23.91 10.92 -16.70
C ALA A 97 -24.77 11.88 -15.86
N GLN A 98 -24.43 13.17 -15.85
CA GLN A 98 -25.19 14.19 -15.12
C GLN A 98 -26.61 14.34 -15.65
N LYS A 99 -26.79 14.42 -16.99
CA LYS A 99 -28.11 14.54 -17.61
C LYS A 99 -28.99 13.32 -17.30
N LYS A 100 -28.45 12.11 -17.44
CA LYS A 100 -29.22 10.88 -17.17
C LYS A 100 -29.61 10.79 -15.69
N CYS A 101 -28.72 11.17 -14.77
CA CYS A 101 -29.07 11.25 -13.35
C CYS A 101 -30.19 12.26 -13.09
N GLN A 102 -30.13 13.45 -13.67
CA GLN A 102 -31.16 14.48 -13.48
C GLN A 102 -32.52 14.04 -14.02
N GLN A 103 -32.56 13.35 -15.16
CA GLN A 103 -33.79 12.79 -15.73
C GLN A 103 -34.43 11.79 -14.77
N LEU A 104 -33.64 10.83 -14.27
CA LEU A 104 -34.14 9.76 -13.41
C LEU A 104 -34.59 10.24 -12.03
N VAL A 105 -33.92 11.24 -11.45
CA VAL A 105 -34.34 11.87 -10.18
C VAL A 105 -35.68 12.60 -10.31
N VAL A 106 -36.00 13.13 -11.49
CA VAL A 106 -37.26 13.85 -11.75
C VAL A 106 -38.41 12.91 -12.13
N GLU A 107 -38.10 11.79 -12.79
CA GLU A 107 -39.10 10.91 -13.41
C GLU A 107 -39.55 9.73 -12.51
N GLU A 108 -38.74 9.27 -11.55
CA GLU A 108 -39.02 8.04 -10.81
C GLU A 108 -39.02 8.22 -9.28
N THR A 109 -40.22 8.22 -8.67
CA THR A 109 -40.41 8.13 -7.22
C THR A 109 -40.46 6.70 -6.68
N GLU A 110 -40.60 5.68 -7.54
CA GLU A 110 -40.82 4.27 -7.16
C GLU A 110 -39.66 3.32 -7.48
N GLY A 111 -38.52 3.85 -7.92
CA GLY A 111 -37.31 3.07 -8.25
C GLY A 111 -37.19 2.73 -9.74
N LEU A 112 -35.95 2.58 -10.18
CA LEU A 112 -35.56 2.33 -11.57
C LEU A 112 -35.91 0.94 -12.07
N ASP A 113 -36.44 0.86 -13.29
CA ASP A 113 -36.53 -0.39 -14.05
C ASP A 113 -35.14 -1.06 -14.22
N PRO A 114 -35.01 -2.40 -14.15
CA PRO A 114 -33.71 -3.09 -14.22
C PRO A 114 -32.89 -2.78 -15.47
N ALA A 115 -33.52 -2.60 -16.64
CA ALA A 115 -32.78 -2.26 -17.87
C ALA A 115 -32.18 -0.84 -17.78
N ASN A 116 -32.95 0.11 -17.24
CA ASN A 116 -32.49 1.47 -17.01
C ASN A 116 -31.37 1.53 -15.94
N CYS A 117 -31.44 0.69 -14.90
CA CYS A 117 -30.38 0.52 -13.90
C CYS A 117 -29.04 0.11 -14.53
N ILE A 118 -29.05 -0.90 -15.42
CA ILE A 118 -27.85 -1.42 -16.07
C ILE A 118 -27.21 -0.35 -16.95
N ASP A 119 -28.00 0.32 -17.79
CA ASP A 119 -27.50 1.37 -18.68
C ASP A 119 -26.99 2.58 -17.91
N PHE A 120 -27.68 2.97 -16.83
CA PHE A 120 -27.24 4.06 -15.98
C PHE A 120 -25.94 3.71 -15.23
N PHE A 121 -25.78 2.46 -14.80
CA PHE A 121 -24.54 2.01 -14.18
C PHE A 121 -23.37 2.07 -15.16
N LYS A 122 -23.54 1.60 -16.42
CA LYS A 122 -22.49 1.67 -17.44
C LYS A 122 -21.98 3.10 -17.65
N ILE A 123 -22.90 4.06 -17.79
CA ILE A 123 -22.57 5.48 -17.97
C ILE A 123 -21.88 6.04 -16.72
N THR A 124 -22.41 5.73 -15.53
CA THR A 124 -21.85 6.21 -14.25
C THR A 124 -20.45 5.65 -14.01
N ARG A 125 -20.26 4.34 -14.22
CA ARG A 125 -18.97 3.67 -14.15
C ARG A 125 -17.93 4.34 -15.04
N GLN A 126 -18.27 4.62 -16.29
CA GLN A 126 -17.35 5.28 -17.22
C GLN A 126 -17.01 6.70 -16.76
N ALA A 127 -18.00 7.49 -16.32
CA ALA A 127 -17.76 8.84 -15.81
C ALA A 127 -16.89 8.84 -14.54
N VAL A 128 -17.10 7.89 -13.63
CA VAL A 128 -16.27 7.71 -12.42
C VAL A 128 -14.82 7.37 -12.78
N ILE A 129 -14.60 6.46 -13.73
CA ILE A 129 -13.25 6.10 -14.21
C ILE A 129 -12.57 7.33 -14.83
N VAL A 130 -13.28 8.09 -15.66
CA VAL A 130 -12.76 9.35 -16.25
C VAL A 130 -12.37 10.34 -15.15
N SER A 131 -13.25 10.58 -14.16
CA SER A 131 -12.97 11.46 -13.03
C SER A 131 -11.78 10.99 -12.19
N LEU A 132 -11.63 9.69 -11.96
CA LEU A 132 -10.48 9.11 -11.26
C LEU A 132 -9.17 9.39 -12.01
N ILE A 133 -9.14 9.20 -13.33
CA ILE A 133 -7.97 9.46 -14.19
C ILE A 133 -7.65 10.95 -14.24
N GLN A 134 -8.66 11.81 -14.27
CA GLN A 134 -8.52 13.26 -14.27
C GLN A 134 -8.19 13.84 -12.89
N THR A 135 -8.02 12.99 -11.86
CA THR A 135 -7.82 13.39 -10.45
C THR A 135 -8.97 14.20 -9.84
N GLN A 136 -10.15 14.18 -10.48
CA GLN A 136 -11.38 14.84 -10.04
C GLN A 136 -12.16 13.94 -9.06
N TYR A 137 -11.54 13.61 -7.93
CA TYR A 137 -12.07 12.60 -7.03
C TYR A 137 -13.40 12.98 -6.37
N GLN A 138 -13.62 14.27 -6.10
CA GLN A 138 -14.88 14.76 -5.54
C GLN A 138 -16.05 14.57 -6.51
N ASP A 139 -15.83 14.82 -7.80
CA ASP A 139 -16.83 14.59 -8.84
C ASP A 139 -17.17 13.09 -8.94
N ALA A 140 -16.16 12.22 -8.86
CA ALA A 140 -16.36 10.77 -8.81
C ALA A 140 -17.22 10.34 -7.59
N ILE A 141 -16.95 10.90 -6.40
CA ILE A 141 -17.76 10.65 -5.19
C ILE A 141 -19.20 11.12 -5.41
N GLN A 142 -19.40 12.32 -5.97
CA GLN A 142 -20.72 12.87 -6.22
C GLN A 142 -21.51 12.00 -7.20
N LEU A 143 -20.88 11.53 -8.29
CA LEU A 143 -21.50 10.62 -9.25
C LEU A 143 -21.96 9.30 -8.60
N LEU A 144 -21.11 8.70 -7.76
CA LEU A 144 -21.44 7.46 -7.05
C LEU A 144 -22.56 7.66 -6.01
N ASN A 145 -22.56 8.79 -5.29
CA ASN A 145 -23.61 9.13 -4.35
C ASN A 145 -24.94 9.36 -5.07
N ASN A 146 -24.93 10.09 -6.17
CA ASN A 146 -26.10 10.31 -7.02
C ASN A 146 -26.66 8.98 -7.54
N TYR A 147 -25.81 8.08 -8.03
CA TYR A 147 -26.24 6.74 -8.44
C TYR A 147 -26.92 5.97 -7.31
N ALA A 148 -26.34 5.99 -6.11
CA ALA A 148 -26.88 5.30 -4.94
C ALA A 148 -28.21 5.90 -4.42
N THR A 149 -28.58 7.12 -4.81
CA THR A 149 -29.88 7.71 -4.44
C THR A 149 -31.03 7.17 -5.27
N VAL A 150 -30.76 6.66 -6.48
CA VAL A 150 -31.79 6.21 -7.43
C VAL A 150 -31.82 4.68 -7.55
N VAL A 151 -30.71 4.01 -7.29
CA VAL A 151 -30.59 2.54 -7.41
C VAL A 151 -30.71 1.84 -6.07
N GLN A 152 -31.53 0.79 -6.01
CA GLN A 152 -31.67 -0.08 -4.84
C GLN A 152 -30.87 -1.38 -5.03
N PHE A 153 -29.81 -1.55 -4.26
CA PHE A 153 -29.03 -2.79 -4.27
C PHE A 153 -29.69 -3.89 -3.45
N SER A 154 -29.76 -5.10 -4.00
CA SER A 154 -30.14 -6.28 -3.24
C SER A 154 -29.02 -6.69 -2.27
N THR A 155 -29.33 -6.86 -0.99
CA THR A 155 -28.33 -7.33 -0.01
C THR A 155 -28.20 -8.85 0.04
N GLN A 156 -29.17 -9.57 -0.53
CA GLN A 156 -29.28 -11.03 -0.53
C GLN A 156 -29.90 -11.49 -1.87
N PRO A 157 -29.15 -11.44 -2.98
CA PRO A 157 -29.60 -12.02 -4.24
C PRO A 157 -29.97 -13.50 -4.06
N SER A 158 -30.99 -13.98 -4.76
CA SER A 158 -31.48 -15.36 -4.64
C SER A 158 -30.85 -16.33 -5.66
N THR A 159 -30.21 -15.80 -6.71
CA THR A 159 -29.59 -16.57 -7.81
C THR A 159 -28.24 -15.97 -8.21
N CYS A 160 -27.40 -16.74 -8.91
CA CYS A 160 -26.13 -16.25 -9.46
C CYS A 160 -26.35 -15.09 -10.44
N GLU A 161 -27.35 -15.19 -11.33
CA GLU A 161 -27.72 -14.13 -12.27
C GLU A 161 -28.17 -12.85 -11.55
N ALA A 162 -28.98 -12.98 -10.50
CA ALA A 162 -29.39 -11.84 -9.69
C ALA A 162 -28.21 -11.18 -8.97
N LEU A 163 -27.19 -11.96 -8.57
CA LEU A 163 -25.96 -11.45 -7.98
C LEU A 163 -25.13 -10.67 -9.02
N THR A 164 -24.90 -11.24 -10.21
CA THR A 164 -24.15 -10.59 -11.30
C THR A 164 -24.84 -9.30 -11.75
N ASN A 165 -26.16 -9.31 -11.90
CA ASN A 165 -26.92 -8.13 -12.33
C ASN A 165 -27.00 -7.03 -11.26
N ASN A 166 -26.80 -7.36 -9.97
CA ASN A 166 -26.81 -6.39 -8.88
C ASN A 166 -25.61 -5.44 -8.91
N ARG A 167 -24.46 -5.88 -9.45
CA ARG A 167 -23.19 -5.13 -9.58
C ARG A 167 -22.77 -4.36 -8.31
N TYR A 168 -23.12 -4.91 -7.14
CA TYR A 168 -22.98 -4.20 -5.88
C TYR A 168 -21.54 -4.20 -5.40
N VAL A 169 -20.80 -5.29 -5.60
CA VAL A 169 -19.38 -5.35 -5.27
C VAL A 169 -18.59 -4.43 -6.18
N GLU A 170 -18.89 -4.37 -7.47
CA GLU A 170 -18.25 -3.40 -8.38
C GLU A 170 -18.54 -1.94 -7.98
N PHE A 171 -19.78 -1.62 -7.61
CA PHE A 171 -20.11 -0.31 -7.09
C PHE A 171 -19.31 0.03 -5.82
N LEU A 172 -19.23 -0.90 -4.86
CA LEU A 172 -18.44 -0.73 -3.64
C LEU A 172 -16.94 -0.65 -3.95
N PHE A 173 -16.45 -1.36 -4.96
CA PHE A 173 -15.07 -1.27 -5.44
C PHE A 173 -14.76 0.14 -5.94
N LEU A 174 -15.60 0.71 -6.79
CA LEU A 174 -15.43 2.09 -7.27
C LEU A 174 -15.43 3.08 -6.10
N GLN A 175 -16.36 2.94 -5.15
CA GLN A 175 -16.36 3.76 -3.93
C GLN A 175 -15.06 3.59 -3.13
N TYR A 176 -14.60 2.35 -2.95
CA TYR A 176 -13.38 2.04 -2.21
C TYR A 176 -12.16 2.70 -2.86
N VAL A 177 -11.97 2.50 -4.16
CA VAL A 177 -10.87 3.06 -4.95
C VAL A 177 -10.87 4.59 -4.89
N VAL A 178 -12.03 5.22 -5.13
CA VAL A 178 -12.13 6.69 -5.10
C VAL A 178 -11.73 7.24 -3.73
N ASN A 179 -12.18 6.61 -2.64
CA ASN A 179 -11.80 7.03 -1.30
C ASN A 179 -10.30 6.79 -1.00
N VAL A 180 -9.74 5.66 -1.44
CA VAL A 180 -8.29 5.40 -1.30
C VAL A 180 -7.47 6.46 -2.06
N PHE A 181 -7.83 6.77 -3.30
CA PHE A 181 -7.11 7.72 -4.13
C PHE A 181 -7.24 9.13 -3.56
N HIS A 182 -8.47 9.54 -3.23
CA HIS A 182 -8.76 10.87 -2.71
C HIS A 182 -8.15 11.14 -1.33
N LEU A 183 -8.30 10.19 -0.40
CA LEU A 183 -8.01 10.44 1.01
C LEU A 183 -6.63 9.97 1.42
N ILE A 184 -6.01 9.00 0.73
CA ILE A 184 -4.80 8.31 1.20
C ILE A 184 -3.64 8.41 0.21
N TRP A 185 -3.84 8.01 -1.05
CA TRP A 185 -2.72 7.85 -2.01
C TRP A 185 -2.37 9.14 -2.76
N PHE A 186 -3.37 9.87 -3.27
CA PHE A 186 -3.17 11.05 -4.10
C PHE A 186 -4.09 12.19 -3.66
N PRO A 187 -4.06 12.59 -2.38
CA PRO A 187 -4.83 13.76 -1.97
C PRO A 187 -4.35 14.97 -2.76
N LEU A 188 -5.28 15.71 -3.36
CA LEU A 188 -4.96 16.88 -4.17
C LEU A 188 -4.27 17.93 -3.29
N ASP A 189 -3.13 18.46 -3.74
CA ASP A 189 -2.48 19.67 -3.20
C ASP A 189 -3.25 20.94 -3.55
N ASP A 190 -4.59 20.90 -3.53
CA ASP A 190 -5.42 22.03 -3.91
C ASP A 190 -5.16 23.18 -2.92
N ASN A 191 -4.25 24.05 -3.31
CA ASN A 191 -3.96 25.39 -2.80
C ASN A 191 -5.20 26.33 -2.86
N LYS A 192 -6.42 25.79 -2.96
CA LYS A 192 -7.67 26.53 -3.09
C LYS A 192 -8.86 26.03 -2.26
N PHE A 193 -8.74 24.98 -1.44
CA PHE A 193 -9.85 24.60 -0.55
C PHE A 193 -9.50 24.74 0.94
N SER A 194 -9.86 25.91 1.43
CA SER A 194 -10.37 26.18 2.77
C SER A 194 -10.97 24.94 3.45
N THR A 195 -10.36 24.54 4.58
CA THR A 195 -10.99 23.94 5.76
C THR A 195 -12.25 23.10 5.51
N SER A 196 -12.15 21.76 5.41
CA SER A 196 -13.15 20.78 5.91
C SER A 196 -12.89 19.33 5.41
N SER A 197 -11.71 18.74 5.64
CA SER A 197 -11.61 17.26 5.56
C SER A 197 -10.28 16.75 6.14
N SER A 198 -10.29 16.52 7.46
CA SER A 198 -9.50 15.48 8.17
C SER A 198 -7.97 15.39 8.00
N GLY A 199 -7.31 16.29 7.26
CA GLY A 199 -5.86 16.40 7.17
C GLY A 199 -5.36 17.77 7.62
N VAL A 200 -4.28 17.80 8.40
CA VAL A 200 -3.57 19.04 8.75
C VAL A 200 -2.41 19.19 7.77
N TYR A 201 -2.37 20.26 6.98
CA TYR A 201 -1.21 20.57 6.17
C TYR A 201 -0.16 21.27 7.04
N LEU A 202 1.06 20.75 7.10
CA LEU A 202 2.20 21.49 7.62
C LEU A 202 2.79 22.32 6.47
N LYS A 203 2.75 23.64 6.64
CA LYS A 203 3.47 24.59 5.79
C LYS A 203 4.91 24.62 6.31
N ASP A 204 5.80 23.82 5.76
CA ASP A 204 7.21 23.91 6.14
C ASP A 204 7.79 25.24 5.64
N ALA A 205 8.28 26.04 6.60
CA ALA A 205 8.98 27.28 6.35
C ALA A 205 10.40 26.96 5.88
N GLY A 206 10.58 26.72 4.58
CA GLY A 206 11.90 26.55 4.00
C GLY A 206 11.88 26.31 2.49
N ALA A 207 11.88 27.39 1.69
CA ALA A 207 12.31 27.57 0.29
C ALA A 207 12.01 26.52 -0.82
N ALA A 208 11.44 25.35 -0.55
CA ALA A 208 10.96 24.36 -1.52
C ALA A 208 9.60 23.86 -1.02
N GLY A 209 8.54 24.34 -1.68
CA GLY A 209 7.15 24.26 -1.18
C GLY A 209 6.50 22.88 -1.31
N ASP A 210 6.95 21.90 -0.54
CA ASP A 210 6.21 20.65 -0.36
C ASP A 210 5.26 20.78 0.86
N ASN A 211 4.00 21.09 0.60
CA ASN A 211 2.95 21.02 1.62
C ASN A 211 2.69 19.55 1.95
N LYS A 212 3.22 19.05 3.07
CA LYS A 212 3.06 17.65 3.44
C LYS A 212 1.72 17.43 4.16
N LEU A 213 0.85 16.60 3.56
CA LEU A 213 -0.45 16.26 4.13
C LEU A 213 -0.31 15.29 5.32
N LEU A 214 -0.75 15.71 6.50
CA LEU A 214 -0.88 14.81 7.66
C LEU A 214 -2.18 14.02 7.54
N LEU A 215 -2.08 12.76 7.14
CA LEU A 215 -3.19 11.81 7.16
C LEU A 215 -3.58 11.51 8.62
N SER A 216 -4.81 11.84 9.02
CA SER A 216 -5.33 11.45 10.33
C SER A 216 -5.94 10.04 10.29
N SER A 217 -6.10 9.42 11.46
CA SER A 217 -6.84 8.15 11.58
C SER A 217 -8.28 8.23 11.03
N ASN A 218 -8.86 9.43 10.95
CA ASN A 218 -10.18 9.63 10.37
C ASN A 218 -10.22 9.45 8.85
N SER A 219 -9.10 9.66 8.14
CA SER A 219 -9.03 9.48 6.68
C SER A 219 -9.30 8.04 6.24
N PHE A 220 -9.08 7.06 7.12
CA PHE A 220 -9.33 5.64 6.83
C PHE A 220 -10.75 5.17 7.16
N LYS A 221 -11.53 5.94 7.94
CA LYS A 221 -12.89 5.53 8.37
C LYS A 221 -13.84 5.22 7.19
N PRO A 222 -13.90 6.02 6.11
CA PRO A 222 -14.75 5.70 4.95
C PRO A 222 -14.33 4.38 4.28
N ILE A 223 -13.02 4.15 4.16
CA ILE A 223 -12.41 2.97 3.54
C ILE A 223 -12.73 1.72 4.37
N ASP A 224 -12.52 1.78 5.68
CA ASP A 224 -12.85 0.69 6.61
C ASP A 224 -14.35 0.35 6.60
N THR A 225 -15.21 1.37 6.44
CA THR A 225 -16.67 1.18 6.37
C THR A 225 -17.07 0.44 5.10
N ILE A 226 -16.51 0.82 3.95
CA ILE A 226 -16.76 0.15 2.68
C ILE A 226 -16.22 -1.28 2.71
N PHE A 227 -15.01 -1.48 3.23
CA PHE A 227 -14.42 -2.81 3.40
C PHE A 227 -15.34 -3.74 4.20
N LYS A 228 -15.83 -3.28 5.36
CA LYS A 228 -16.77 -4.04 6.18
C LYS A 228 -18.06 -4.37 5.43
N LYS A 229 -18.62 -3.44 4.66
CA LYS A 229 -19.83 -3.69 3.86
C LYS A 229 -19.60 -4.80 2.84
N VAL A 230 -18.48 -4.75 2.13
CA VAL A 230 -18.07 -5.76 1.14
C VAL A 230 -17.89 -7.11 1.79
N SER A 231 -17.14 -7.20 2.90
CA SER A 231 -16.93 -8.46 3.63
C SER A 231 -18.24 -9.06 4.12
N ILE A 232 -19.13 -8.25 4.71
CA ILE A 232 -20.45 -8.70 5.17
C ILE A 232 -21.31 -9.19 3.99
N TYR A 233 -21.28 -8.49 2.86
CA TYR A 233 -22.02 -8.89 1.67
C TYR A 233 -21.51 -10.22 1.11
N TYR A 234 -20.18 -10.40 1.03
CA TYR A 234 -19.57 -11.67 0.63
C TYR A 234 -19.99 -12.80 1.58
N THR A 235 -19.81 -12.65 2.89
CA THR A 235 -20.16 -13.68 3.88
C THR A 235 -21.65 -14.05 3.85
N LYS A 236 -22.54 -13.06 3.66
CA LYS A 236 -23.99 -13.34 3.56
C LYS A 236 -24.36 -14.13 2.30
N ASN A 237 -23.58 -14.00 1.23
CA ASN A 237 -23.86 -14.58 -0.09
C ASN A 237 -22.81 -15.63 -0.49
N GLU A 238 -22.04 -16.14 0.46
CA GLU A 238 -20.90 -17.05 0.23
C GLU A 238 -21.30 -18.27 -0.58
N THR A 239 -22.47 -18.86 -0.28
CA THR A 239 -23.00 -20.02 -1.00
C THR A 239 -23.29 -19.75 -2.48
N ILE A 240 -23.64 -18.52 -2.84
CA ILE A 240 -23.89 -18.12 -4.23
C ILE A 240 -22.55 -17.84 -4.93
N PHE A 241 -21.61 -17.19 -4.25
CA PHE A 241 -20.25 -17.02 -4.77
C PHE A 241 -19.56 -18.37 -5.03
N SER A 242 -19.69 -19.35 -4.13
CA SER A 242 -19.14 -20.69 -4.36
C SER A 242 -19.75 -21.39 -5.58
N ARG A 243 -21.07 -21.25 -5.80
CA ARG A 243 -21.71 -21.79 -7.01
C ARG A 243 -21.25 -21.10 -8.29
N LEU A 244 -21.01 -19.79 -8.22
CA LEU A 244 -20.44 -19.00 -9.32
C LEU A 244 -19.05 -19.56 -9.68
N GLU A 245 -18.21 -19.85 -8.69
CA GLU A 245 -16.87 -20.43 -8.87
C GLU A 245 -16.86 -21.84 -9.48
N GLU A 246 -17.91 -22.63 -9.27
CA GLU A 246 -18.02 -23.98 -9.82
C GLU A 246 -18.45 -24.01 -11.29
N ASP A 247 -19.10 -22.94 -11.77
CA ASP A 247 -19.59 -22.85 -13.15
C ASP A 247 -18.56 -22.16 -14.07
N PRO A 248 -17.92 -22.90 -14.99
CA PRO A 248 -16.90 -22.34 -15.89
C PRO A 248 -17.46 -21.34 -16.92
N HIS A 249 -18.78 -21.21 -17.05
CA HIS A 249 -19.43 -20.25 -17.95
C HIS A 249 -20.02 -19.03 -17.20
N SER A 250 -19.94 -19.00 -15.88
CA SER A 250 -20.45 -17.89 -15.07
C SER A 250 -19.56 -16.66 -15.17
N ASN A 251 -20.16 -15.46 -15.16
CA ASN A 251 -19.43 -14.20 -15.05
C ASN A 251 -18.92 -14.04 -13.61
N MET A 252 -17.60 -13.94 -13.46
CA MET A 252 -16.88 -13.91 -12.17
C MET A 252 -16.52 -12.49 -11.70
N ASP A 253 -16.98 -11.44 -12.38
CA ASP A 253 -16.52 -10.07 -12.20
C ASP A 253 -16.74 -9.57 -10.76
N GLU A 254 -17.90 -9.84 -10.16
CA GLU A 254 -18.20 -9.45 -8.77
C GLU A 254 -17.23 -10.09 -7.77
N LEU A 255 -16.85 -11.36 -8.00
CA LEU A 255 -15.84 -12.04 -7.19
C LEU A 255 -14.45 -11.45 -7.43
N HIS A 256 -14.11 -11.11 -8.68
CA HIS A 256 -12.84 -10.46 -8.98
C HIS A 256 -12.73 -9.12 -8.25
N TYR A 257 -13.74 -8.26 -8.33
CA TYR A 257 -13.77 -6.98 -7.61
C TYR A 257 -13.67 -7.17 -6.10
N TYR A 258 -14.31 -8.19 -5.54
CA TYR A 258 -14.15 -8.54 -4.13
C TYR A 258 -12.67 -8.81 -3.76
N TRP A 259 -11.97 -9.64 -4.54
CA TRP A 259 -10.56 -9.92 -4.31
C TRP A 259 -9.67 -8.69 -4.49
N ILE A 260 -9.93 -7.85 -5.48
CA ILE A 260 -9.19 -6.59 -5.64
C ILE A 260 -9.36 -5.69 -4.42
N ILE A 261 -10.57 -5.59 -3.84
CA ILE A 261 -10.79 -4.83 -2.60
C ILE A 261 -9.96 -5.43 -1.45
N ARG A 262 -9.90 -6.76 -1.30
CA ARG A 262 -9.05 -7.43 -0.30
C ARG A 262 -7.57 -7.08 -0.50
N PHE A 263 -7.09 -7.07 -1.74
CA PHE A 263 -5.70 -6.73 -2.06
C PHE A 263 -5.38 -5.26 -1.79
N LEU A 264 -6.26 -4.34 -2.17
CA LEU A 264 -6.10 -2.92 -1.83
C LEU A 264 -6.14 -2.70 -0.31
N ASN A 265 -6.92 -3.49 0.42
CA ASN A 265 -6.97 -3.43 1.87
C ASN A 265 -5.66 -3.90 2.53
N LEU A 266 -4.94 -4.85 1.95
CA LEU A 266 -3.56 -5.16 2.38
C LEU A 266 -2.68 -3.90 2.29
N CYS A 267 -2.74 -3.14 1.19
CA CYS A 267 -2.01 -1.88 1.09
C CYS A 267 -2.40 -0.89 2.20
N MET A 268 -3.69 -0.83 2.57
CA MET A 268 -4.17 0.02 3.66
C MET A 268 -3.65 -0.41 5.04
N LEU A 269 -3.64 -1.72 5.33
CA LEU A 269 -3.06 -2.25 6.58
C LEU A 269 -1.56 -1.90 6.68
N PHE A 270 -0.81 -2.06 5.59
CA PHE A 270 0.58 -1.64 5.52
C PHE A 270 0.72 -0.14 5.76
N LYS A 271 -0.04 0.69 5.06
CA LYS A 271 -0.04 2.16 5.18
C LYS A 271 -0.37 2.65 6.61
N GLN A 272 -1.21 1.90 7.33
CA GLN A 272 -1.57 2.16 8.74
C GLN A 272 -0.55 1.63 9.75
N PHE A 273 0.56 1.02 9.31
CA PHE A 273 1.54 0.36 10.16
C PHE A 273 0.98 -0.85 10.95
N LYS A 274 -0.12 -1.45 10.46
CA LYS A 274 -0.75 -2.67 11.01
C LYS A 274 -0.11 -3.92 10.41
N PHE A 275 1.19 -4.09 10.68
CA PHE A 275 2.01 -5.13 10.05
C PHE A 275 1.59 -6.54 10.46
N MET A 276 1.17 -6.75 11.70
CA MET A 276 0.71 -8.06 12.17
C MET A 276 -0.55 -8.49 11.43
N GLU A 277 -1.53 -7.59 11.30
CA GLU A 277 -2.78 -7.83 10.58
C GLU A 277 -2.52 -8.01 9.08
N PHE A 278 -1.63 -7.20 8.50
CA PHE A 278 -1.17 -7.38 7.11
C PHE A 278 -0.61 -8.79 6.90
N TYR A 279 0.31 -9.21 7.76
CA TYR A 279 0.99 -10.51 7.63
C TYR A 279 0.00 -11.66 7.74
N GLN A 280 -0.89 -11.63 8.74
CA GLN A 280 -1.93 -12.64 8.93
C GLN A 280 -2.86 -12.73 7.71
N GLU A 281 -3.34 -11.59 7.21
CA GLU A 281 -4.22 -11.52 6.05
C GLU A 281 -3.53 -12.01 4.77
N PHE A 282 -2.28 -11.58 4.51
CA PHE A 282 -1.50 -12.04 3.37
C PHE A 282 -1.30 -13.56 3.40
N THR A 283 -0.89 -14.09 4.56
CA THR A 283 -0.68 -15.55 4.72
C THR A 283 -1.98 -16.33 4.56
N SER A 284 -3.11 -15.81 5.07
CA SER A 284 -4.43 -16.43 4.88
C SER A 284 -4.85 -16.46 3.41
N LEU A 285 -4.61 -15.39 2.66
CA LEU A 285 -5.04 -15.25 1.27
C LEU A 285 -4.18 -16.01 0.26
N PHE A 286 -2.87 -16.09 0.49
CA PHE A 286 -1.94 -16.56 -0.54
C PHE A 286 -1.13 -17.80 -0.17
N ILE A 287 -0.97 -18.12 1.12
CA ILE A 287 -0.17 -19.26 1.58
C ILE A 287 -1.11 -20.37 2.05
N ASN A 288 -1.98 -20.05 3.01
CA ASN A 288 -2.84 -21.02 3.69
C ASN A 288 -4.22 -21.19 3.02
N TYR A 289 -4.47 -20.48 1.91
CA TYR A 289 -5.79 -20.46 1.28
C TYR A 289 -6.27 -21.87 0.92
N HIS A 290 -5.40 -22.66 0.28
CA HIS A 290 -5.71 -24.05 -0.04
C HIS A 290 -5.93 -24.88 1.23
N HIS A 291 -5.09 -24.71 2.25
CA HIS A 291 -5.19 -25.45 3.50
C HIS A 291 -6.54 -25.24 4.21
N HIS A 292 -7.06 -24.00 4.20
CA HIS A 292 -8.32 -23.65 4.84
C HIS A 292 -9.57 -23.92 3.98
N HIS A 293 -9.47 -23.89 2.65
CA HIS A 293 -10.59 -24.07 1.73
C HIS A 293 -10.64 -25.45 1.02
N HIS A 294 -9.87 -26.43 1.50
CA HIS A 294 -9.64 -27.78 0.92
C HIS A 294 -10.88 -28.66 0.61
N LEU A 295 -12.12 -28.21 0.80
CA LEU A 295 -13.30 -29.05 0.59
C LEU A 295 -14.26 -28.59 -0.53
N HIS A 296 -14.09 -27.39 -1.12
CA HIS A 296 -15.15 -26.84 -1.99
C HIS A 296 -14.75 -26.23 -3.34
N THR A 297 -13.48 -26.00 -3.65
CA THR A 297 -13.13 -25.39 -4.96
C THR A 297 -12.66 -26.44 -5.97
N SER A 298 -13.59 -27.00 -6.75
CA SER A 298 -13.30 -27.88 -7.91
C SER A 298 -12.71 -27.13 -9.10
N SER A 299 -12.82 -25.80 -9.14
CA SER A 299 -12.35 -24.93 -10.24
C SER A 299 -10.87 -24.52 -10.16
N GLY A 300 -10.20 -24.79 -9.03
CA GLY A 300 -8.79 -24.42 -8.81
C GLY A 300 -8.52 -22.91 -8.84
N LEU A 301 -9.55 -22.06 -8.71
CA LEU A 301 -9.41 -20.60 -8.64
C LEU A 301 -8.96 -20.18 -7.24
N THR A 302 -8.01 -19.25 -7.17
CA THR A 302 -7.40 -18.79 -5.91
C THR A 302 -7.21 -17.28 -5.94
N PRO A 303 -7.18 -16.61 -4.79
CA PRO A 303 -6.79 -15.19 -4.70
C PRO A 303 -5.47 -14.92 -5.43
N LEU A 304 -4.54 -15.86 -5.36
CA LEU A 304 -3.25 -15.75 -6.05
C LEU A 304 -3.40 -15.62 -7.57
N LYS A 305 -4.29 -16.40 -8.21
CA LYS A 305 -4.55 -16.28 -9.66
C LYS A 305 -5.07 -14.90 -10.03
N TYR A 306 -5.95 -14.31 -9.22
CA TYR A 306 -6.47 -12.96 -9.45
C TYR A 306 -5.41 -11.87 -9.33
N LEU A 307 -4.42 -12.07 -8.46
CA LEU A 307 -3.28 -11.15 -8.34
C LEU A 307 -2.40 -11.18 -9.61
N ILE A 308 -2.25 -12.33 -10.28
CA ILE A 308 -1.30 -12.50 -11.39
C ILE A 308 -1.81 -11.90 -12.70
N THR A 309 -3.09 -12.06 -13.03
CA THR A 309 -3.60 -11.84 -14.41
C THR A 309 -3.70 -10.36 -14.83
N ASP A 310 -4.15 -9.46 -13.94
CA ASP A 310 -4.48 -8.07 -14.34
C ASP A 310 -3.98 -6.98 -13.38
N THR A 311 -3.18 -7.34 -12.38
CA THR A 311 -2.82 -6.43 -11.28
C THR A 311 -1.31 -6.16 -11.16
N SER A 312 -0.55 -6.17 -12.25
CA SER A 312 0.94 -6.10 -12.24
C SER A 312 1.58 -5.12 -11.22
N ILE A 313 1.09 -3.87 -11.14
CA ILE A 313 1.60 -2.88 -10.16
C ILE A 313 1.22 -3.26 -8.73
N LEU A 314 -0.03 -3.66 -8.51
CA LEU A 314 -0.52 -4.10 -7.20
C LEU A 314 0.21 -5.36 -6.72
N LYS A 315 0.46 -6.33 -7.62
CA LYS A 315 1.28 -7.53 -7.37
C LYS A 315 2.66 -7.14 -6.84
N SER A 316 3.41 -6.37 -7.61
CA SER A 316 4.77 -5.94 -7.25
C SER A 316 4.79 -5.20 -5.90
N ASN A 317 3.83 -4.30 -5.68
CA ASN A 317 3.68 -3.58 -4.43
C ASN A 317 3.40 -4.50 -3.23
N ILE A 318 2.42 -5.41 -3.33
CA ILE A 318 2.04 -6.30 -2.23
C ILE A 318 3.18 -7.27 -1.88
N LEU A 319 3.86 -7.83 -2.88
CA LEU A 319 5.03 -8.69 -2.65
C LEU A 319 6.16 -7.92 -1.97
N THR A 320 6.47 -6.71 -2.42
CA THR A 320 7.47 -5.85 -1.78
C THR A 320 7.08 -5.49 -0.35
N MET A 321 5.81 -5.14 -0.11
CA MET A 321 5.29 -4.86 1.25
C MET A 321 5.40 -6.09 2.15
N PHE A 322 5.11 -7.29 1.65
CA PHE A 322 5.27 -8.52 2.42
C PHE A 322 6.73 -8.81 2.79
N ALA A 323 7.67 -8.57 1.87
CA ALA A 323 9.10 -8.67 2.15
C ALA A 323 9.51 -7.68 3.26
N ILE A 324 9.08 -6.42 3.18
CA ILE A 324 9.33 -5.41 4.21
C ILE A 324 8.71 -5.82 5.55
N VAL A 325 7.44 -6.20 5.58
CA VAL A 325 6.75 -6.63 6.81
C VAL A 325 7.46 -7.82 7.46
N SER A 326 7.98 -8.74 6.66
CA SER A 326 8.76 -9.88 7.16
C SER A 326 10.02 -9.42 7.93
N ILE A 327 10.73 -8.40 7.44
CA ILE A 327 11.87 -7.79 8.16
C ILE A 327 11.44 -7.30 9.55
N PHE A 328 10.26 -6.72 9.69
CA PHE A 328 9.77 -6.23 10.99
C PHE A 328 9.34 -7.37 11.91
N LEU A 329 8.62 -8.37 11.41
CA LEU A 329 7.95 -9.35 12.26
C LEU A 329 8.74 -10.63 12.52
N LYS A 330 9.60 -11.05 11.59
CA LYS A 330 10.28 -12.33 11.66
C LYS A 330 11.72 -12.21 12.16
N PRO A 331 12.26 -13.22 12.85
CA PRO A 331 13.69 -13.33 13.07
C PRO A 331 14.44 -13.42 11.74
N PHE A 332 15.65 -12.85 11.66
CA PHE A 332 16.38 -12.80 10.39
C PHE A 332 16.75 -14.17 9.84
N TYR A 333 17.12 -15.12 10.70
CA TYR A 333 17.45 -16.48 10.27
C TYR A 333 16.29 -17.24 9.63
N THR A 334 15.05 -16.76 9.74
CA THR A 334 13.86 -17.35 9.08
C THR A 334 13.34 -16.47 7.95
N LEU A 335 14.13 -15.53 7.42
CA LEU A 335 13.66 -14.60 6.38
C LEU A 335 13.68 -15.18 4.96
N SER A 336 14.31 -16.33 4.75
CA SER A 336 14.18 -17.07 3.50
C SER A 336 12.70 -17.37 3.25
N LEU A 337 12.18 -17.10 2.06
CA LEU A 337 10.77 -17.38 1.76
C LEU A 337 10.46 -18.88 1.85
N ILE A 338 11.47 -19.75 1.69
CA ILE A 338 11.35 -21.20 1.93
C ILE A 338 11.01 -21.49 3.40
N ASP A 339 11.56 -20.71 4.33
CA ASP A 339 11.31 -20.87 5.77
C ASP A 339 10.01 -20.16 6.21
N ILE A 340 9.64 -19.05 5.55
CA ILE A 340 8.40 -18.31 5.84
C ILE A 340 7.18 -19.05 5.27
N CYS A 341 7.32 -19.66 4.10
CA CYS A 341 6.25 -20.22 3.29
C CYS A 341 6.64 -21.60 2.72
N PRO A 342 6.87 -22.63 3.55
CA PRO A 342 7.42 -23.92 3.12
C PRO A 342 6.58 -24.67 2.07
N ASP A 343 5.29 -24.34 1.94
CA ASP A 343 4.35 -24.95 0.98
C ASP A 343 3.88 -23.98 -0.13
N ALA A 344 4.55 -22.82 -0.30
CA ALA A 344 4.13 -21.78 -1.25
C ALA A 344 5.16 -21.51 -2.35
N ASP A 345 5.58 -22.56 -3.07
CA ASP A 345 6.50 -22.48 -4.22
C ASP A 345 6.08 -21.39 -5.21
N LEU A 346 4.77 -21.27 -5.47
CA LEU A 346 4.23 -20.24 -6.36
C LEU A 346 4.56 -18.81 -5.90
N ILE A 347 4.56 -18.52 -4.60
CA ILE A 347 4.96 -17.19 -4.10
C ILE A 347 6.44 -16.95 -4.34
N ILE A 348 7.28 -17.97 -4.12
CA ILE A 348 8.72 -17.87 -4.35
C ILE A 348 8.98 -17.63 -5.84
N ASP A 349 8.27 -18.33 -6.73
CA ASP A 349 8.37 -18.12 -8.17
C ASP A 349 8.00 -16.68 -8.55
N LEU A 350 6.93 -16.11 -7.96
CA LEU A 350 6.54 -14.72 -8.22
C LEU A 350 7.64 -13.70 -7.87
N PHE A 351 8.39 -13.92 -6.79
CA PHE A 351 9.53 -13.06 -6.45
C PHE A 351 10.69 -13.21 -7.44
N ASN A 352 10.78 -14.32 -8.16
CA ASN A 352 11.87 -14.65 -9.08
C ASN A 352 11.51 -14.56 -10.57
N GLU A 353 10.29 -14.13 -10.93
CA GLU A 353 9.83 -14.00 -12.32
C GLU A 353 10.65 -13.00 -13.15
N ASN A 354 11.11 -11.90 -12.54
CA ASN A 354 11.79 -10.82 -13.24
C ASN A 354 12.88 -10.18 -12.37
N GLU A 355 14.14 -10.32 -12.76
CA GLU A 355 15.31 -9.80 -12.03
C GLU A 355 15.33 -8.27 -11.89
N ASP A 356 14.68 -7.56 -12.81
CA ASP A 356 14.60 -6.10 -12.78
C ASP A 356 13.49 -5.58 -11.85
N SER A 357 12.59 -6.45 -11.37
CA SER A 357 11.47 -6.07 -10.51
C SER A 357 11.91 -5.63 -9.12
N LEU A 358 11.08 -4.81 -8.46
CA LEU A 358 11.39 -4.30 -7.13
C LEU A 358 11.33 -5.43 -6.09
N GLU A 359 10.34 -6.32 -6.19
CA GLU A 359 10.17 -7.46 -5.32
C GLU A 359 11.37 -8.41 -5.40
N TYR A 360 11.91 -8.66 -6.60
CA TYR A 360 13.10 -9.48 -6.80
C TYR A 360 14.32 -8.87 -6.08
N LYS A 361 14.56 -7.57 -6.31
CA LYS A 361 15.71 -6.86 -5.73
C LYS A 361 15.63 -6.85 -4.20
N ILE A 362 14.48 -6.51 -3.63
CA ILE A 362 14.30 -6.53 -2.17
C ILE A 362 14.49 -7.94 -1.61
N TYR A 363 13.94 -8.97 -2.26
CA TYR A 363 14.11 -10.34 -1.80
C TYR A 363 15.57 -10.82 -1.85
N ASN A 364 16.21 -10.71 -3.02
CA ASN A 364 17.54 -11.28 -3.26
C ASN A 364 18.70 -10.41 -2.74
N GLN A 365 18.52 -9.10 -2.66
CA GLN A 365 19.59 -8.16 -2.23
C GLN A 365 19.44 -7.73 -0.78
N VAL A 366 18.27 -7.90 -0.14
CA VAL A 366 18.04 -7.53 1.27
C VAL A 366 17.64 -8.73 2.13
N LEU A 367 16.56 -9.44 1.82
CA LEU A 367 16.05 -10.51 2.69
C LEU A 367 16.99 -11.72 2.79
N ILE A 368 17.48 -12.25 1.66
CA ILE A 368 18.42 -13.38 1.66
C ILE A 368 19.75 -13.01 2.36
N PRO A 369 20.38 -11.86 2.07
CA PRO A 369 21.54 -11.42 2.83
C PRO A 369 21.27 -11.27 4.33
N LEU A 370 20.11 -10.75 4.73
CA LEU A 370 19.71 -10.71 6.14
C LEU A 370 19.61 -12.11 6.76
N SER A 371 19.04 -13.10 6.06
CA SER A 371 18.96 -14.48 6.57
C SER A 371 20.32 -15.12 6.73
N ASN A 372 21.25 -14.81 5.83
CA ASN A 372 22.63 -15.30 5.86
C ASN A 372 23.54 -14.50 6.80
N ARG A 373 23.02 -13.45 7.46
CA ARG A 373 23.78 -12.52 8.32
C ARG A 373 24.88 -11.75 7.58
N GLU A 374 24.68 -11.48 6.29
CA GLU A 374 25.56 -10.67 5.44
C GLU A 374 25.28 -9.17 5.64
N THR A 375 25.52 -8.65 6.85
CA THR A 375 25.15 -7.28 7.26
C THR A 375 25.83 -6.19 6.44
N GLU A 376 27.09 -6.36 6.03
CA GLU A 376 27.81 -5.44 5.15
C GLU A 376 27.13 -5.27 3.78
N LYS A 377 26.63 -6.38 3.20
CA LYS A 377 25.93 -6.35 1.92
C LYS A 377 24.60 -5.62 2.05
N VAL A 378 23.84 -5.92 3.10
CA VAL A 378 22.56 -5.22 3.39
C VAL A 378 22.79 -3.73 3.60
N TYR A 379 23.85 -3.37 4.35
CA TYR A 379 24.23 -1.98 4.54
C TYR A 379 24.53 -1.27 3.21
N PHE A 380 25.31 -1.91 2.33
CA PHE A 380 25.60 -1.37 1.01
C PHE A 380 24.32 -1.15 0.18
N GLU A 381 23.44 -2.14 0.12
CA GLU A 381 22.21 -2.06 -0.68
C GLU A 381 21.23 -0.99 -0.16
N LEU A 382 21.09 -0.83 1.16
CA LEU A 382 20.15 0.14 1.72
C LEU A 382 20.72 1.57 1.84
N ASN A 383 22.05 1.74 1.93
CA ASN A 383 22.67 3.06 2.16
C ASN A 383 23.46 3.60 0.99
N LYS A 384 24.02 2.75 0.13
CA LYS A 384 24.90 3.16 -0.98
C LYS A 384 24.28 2.90 -2.36
N ASN A 385 23.38 1.91 -2.49
CA ASN A 385 22.69 1.65 -3.74
C ASN A 385 21.52 2.63 -3.95
N GLN A 386 21.85 3.82 -4.45
CA GLN A 386 20.89 4.87 -4.75
C GLN A 386 19.79 4.42 -5.73
N SER A 387 20.13 3.58 -6.72
CA SER A 387 19.18 3.08 -7.71
C SER A 387 18.07 2.23 -7.08
N LEU A 388 18.41 1.37 -6.11
CA LEU A 388 17.43 0.57 -5.37
C LEU A 388 16.51 1.46 -4.54
N ILE A 389 17.07 2.44 -3.82
CA ILE A 389 16.30 3.36 -2.96
C ILE A 389 15.36 4.24 -3.80
N GLU A 390 15.85 4.82 -4.90
CA GLU A 390 15.03 5.63 -5.80
C GLU A 390 13.90 4.81 -6.43
N THR A 391 14.18 3.56 -6.83
CA THR A 391 13.15 2.65 -7.34
C THR A 391 12.13 2.31 -6.26
N LEU A 392 12.58 1.98 -5.04
CA LEU A 392 11.70 1.68 -3.91
C LEU A 392 10.78 2.87 -3.59
N VAL A 393 11.33 4.08 -3.53
CA VAL A 393 10.56 5.31 -3.30
C VAL A 393 9.57 5.54 -4.46
N ALA A 394 10.02 5.53 -5.70
CA ALA A 394 9.16 5.85 -6.83
C ALA A 394 7.97 4.89 -7.00
N TYR A 395 8.16 3.59 -6.72
CA TYR A 395 7.12 2.59 -6.86
C TYR A 395 6.24 2.43 -5.61
N LEU A 396 6.79 2.65 -4.41
CA LEU A 396 6.12 2.30 -3.16
C LEU A 396 5.81 3.49 -2.23
N GLU A 397 6.34 4.70 -2.45
CA GLU A 397 6.20 5.85 -1.54
C GLU A 397 4.75 6.14 -1.14
N TYR A 398 3.81 6.11 -2.09
CA TYR A 398 2.40 6.34 -1.79
C TYR A 398 1.79 5.26 -0.88
N ASN A 399 2.37 4.06 -0.80
CA ASN A 399 2.01 3.00 0.14
C ASN A 399 2.77 3.06 1.47
N LEU A 400 3.89 3.79 1.58
CA LEU A 400 4.72 3.78 2.79
C LEU A 400 3.98 4.34 4.02
N PRO A 401 4.15 3.77 5.23
CA PRO A 401 3.34 4.08 6.40
C PRO A 401 3.29 5.57 6.79
N VAL A 402 2.10 6.01 7.21
CA VAL A 402 1.81 7.41 7.58
C VAL A 402 2.50 7.84 8.88
N SER A 403 2.66 6.93 9.84
CA SER A 403 3.12 7.24 11.20
C SER A 403 4.56 7.72 11.30
N VAL A 404 5.35 7.57 10.23
CA VAL A 404 6.76 8.02 10.18
C VAL A 404 6.90 9.42 9.57
N SER A 405 5.81 9.98 9.05
CA SER A 405 5.77 11.18 8.20
C SER A 405 6.15 12.52 8.84
N ARG A 406 6.54 12.59 10.13
CA ARG A 406 7.17 13.82 10.65
C ARG A 406 8.50 14.15 9.96
N PHE A 407 9.07 13.19 9.24
CA PHE A 407 10.25 13.38 8.39
C PHE A 407 9.97 12.76 7.00
N SER A 408 10.67 13.19 5.94
CA SER A 408 10.49 12.86 4.50
C SER A 408 10.22 11.37 4.19
N SER A 409 9.83 10.95 2.99
CA SER A 409 9.64 9.50 2.65
C SER A 409 10.88 8.63 2.88
N PHE A 410 12.06 9.23 2.82
CA PHE A 410 13.31 8.66 3.34
C PHE A 410 13.19 8.18 4.80
N SER A 411 12.36 8.81 5.62
CA SER A 411 12.16 8.47 7.04
C SER A 411 11.66 7.06 7.29
N PHE A 412 10.81 6.48 6.43
CA PHE A 412 10.37 5.10 6.64
C PHE A 412 11.48 4.10 6.30
N ILE A 413 12.25 4.37 5.24
CA ILE A 413 13.41 3.55 4.87
C ILE A 413 14.48 3.65 5.96
N GLU A 414 14.77 4.86 6.46
CA GLU A 414 15.67 5.06 7.61
C GLU A 414 15.17 4.37 8.89
N TYR A 415 13.86 4.37 9.12
CA TYR A 415 13.27 3.64 10.22
C TYR A 415 13.42 2.13 10.05
N MET A 416 13.21 1.59 8.83
CA MET A 416 13.47 0.19 8.51
C MET A 416 14.94 -0.19 8.74
N LYS A 417 15.90 0.66 8.31
CA LYS A 417 17.33 0.49 8.58
C LYS A 417 17.61 0.42 10.09
N SER A 418 17.03 1.36 10.85
CA SER A 418 17.18 1.38 12.31
C SER A 418 16.65 0.11 12.97
N ILE A 419 15.52 -0.43 12.49
CA ILE A 419 14.96 -1.70 12.98
C ILE A 419 15.88 -2.88 12.65
N ILE A 420 16.52 -2.86 11.47
CA ILE A 420 17.52 -3.87 11.11
C ILE A 420 18.70 -3.82 12.07
N ASP A 421 19.24 -2.62 12.33
CA ASP A 421 20.33 -2.43 13.26
C ASP A 421 19.97 -2.87 14.69
N PHE A 422 18.76 -2.52 15.16
CA PHE A 422 18.30 -2.93 16.49
C PHE A 422 18.18 -4.44 16.60
N LYS A 423 17.60 -5.12 15.60
CA LYS A 423 17.50 -6.58 15.61
C LYS A 423 18.87 -7.25 15.60
N ASN A 424 19.79 -6.79 14.77
CA ASN A 424 21.16 -7.31 14.73
C ASN A 424 21.90 -7.02 16.04
N PHE A 425 21.76 -5.81 16.60
CA PHE A 425 22.33 -5.45 17.89
C PHE A 425 21.83 -6.38 19.01
N MET A 426 20.53 -6.69 19.05
CA MET A 426 19.97 -7.64 20.04
C MET A 426 20.57 -9.04 19.91
N VAL A 427 20.86 -9.50 18.69
CA VAL A 427 21.54 -10.79 18.46
C VAL A 427 22.99 -10.74 18.90
N ILE A 428 23.70 -9.64 18.61
CA ILE A 428 25.10 -9.44 19.01
C ILE A 428 25.20 -9.42 20.53
N ILE A 429 24.44 -8.55 21.20
CA ILE A 429 24.53 -8.33 22.64
C ILE A 429 24.05 -9.54 23.45
N SER A 430 23.07 -10.30 22.95
CA SER A 430 22.67 -11.56 23.60
C SER A 430 23.77 -12.64 23.53
N SER A 431 24.70 -12.52 22.58
CA SER A 431 25.80 -13.45 22.37
C SER A 431 27.14 -13.00 23.00
N THR A 432 27.19 -11.79 23.57
CA THR A 432 28.44 -11.18 24.08
C THR A 432 28.23 -10.54 25.45
N LYS A 433 29.13 -10.81 26.41
CA LYS A 433 29.11 -10.16 27.74
C LYS A 433 29.52 -8.69 27.69
N GLU A 434 30.49 -8.36 26.86
CA GLU A 434 31.01 -7.01 26.66
C GLU A 434 31.44 -6.86 25.19
N ILE A 435 31.10 -5.74 24.57
CA ILE A 435 31.50 -5.45 23.19
C ILE A 435 31.78 -3.95 22.97
N PRO A 436 32.95 -3.58 22.42
CA PRO A 436 33.24 -2.19 22.05
C PRO A 436 32.36 -1.67 20.93
N ILE A 437 32.03 -0.37 20.96
CA ILE A 437 31.21 0.29 19.94
C ILE A 437 31.75 0.12 18.52
N THR A 438 33.07 0.25 18.34
CA THR A 438 33.72 0.10 17.02
C THR A 438 33.52 -1.30 16.46
N ARG A 439 33.50 -2.33 17.34
CA ARG A 439 33.22 -3.70 16.94
C ARG A 439 31.75 -3.89 16.60
N VAL A 440 30.82 -3.32 17.38
CA VAL A 440 29.38 -3.32 17.06
C VAL A 440 29.14 -2.70 15.68
N CYS A 441 29.65 -1.50 15.42
CA CYS A 441 29.53 -0.83 14.12
C CYS A 441 30.07 -1.69 12.98
N SER A 442 31.23 -2.34 13.16
CA SER A 442 31.77 -3.26 12.14
C SER A 442 30.87 -4.47 11.88
N LEU A 443 30.25 -5.04 12.92
CA LEU A 443 29.35 -6.18 12.79
C LEU A 443 28.00 -5.81 12.16
N LEU A 444 27.59 -4.56 12.31
CA LEU A 444 26.42 -4.00 11.63
C LEU A 444 26.72 -3.61 10.17
N GLY A 445 27.98 -3.66 9.74
CA GLY A 445 28.41 -3.38 8.37
C GLY A 445 28.85 -1.94 8.10
N TYR A 446 28.97 -1.11 9.14
CA TYR A 446 29.39 0.28 9.03
C TYR A 446 30.92 0.43 9.07
N ASP A 447 31.41 1.51 8.46
CA ASP A 447 32.82 1.88 8.54
C ASP A 447 33.15 2.38 9.94
N SER A 448 33.96 1.61 10.67
CA SER A 448 34.36 1.94 12.04
C SER A 448 35.36 3.10 12.12
N SER A 449 35.87 3.58 10.98
CA SER A 449 36.75 4.76 10.91
C SER A 449 35.99 6.08 10.81
N ASP A 450 34.69 6.05 10.48
CA ASP A 450 33.85 7.24 10.41
C ASP A 450 33.26 7.57 11.79
N GLY A 451 33.86 8.56 12.46
CA GLY A 451 33.44 8.98 13.79
C GLY A 451 32.02 9.54 13.88
N GLU A 452 31.50 10.14 12.81
CA GLU A 452 30.14 10.72 12.81
C GLU A 452 29.09 9.61 12.74
N ILE A 453 29.28 8.65 11.82
CA ILE A 453 28.41 7.49 11.68
C ILE A 453 28.42 6.65 12.97
N VAL A 454 29.60 6.41 13.55
CA VAL A 454 29.72 5.68 14.81
C VAL A 454 28.95 6.40 15.93
N ALA A 455 29.09 7.72 16.05
CA ALA A 455 28.35 8.49 17.06
C ALA A 455 26.83 8.42 16.85
N GLN A 456 26.36 8.53 15.61
CA GLN A 456 24.94 8.44 15.28
C GLN A 456 24.35 7.08 15.65
N ILE A 457 25.01 5.98 15.27
CA ILE A 457 24.57 4.61 15.60
C ILE A 457 24.58 4.42 17.11
N THR A 458 25.64 4.86 17.79
CA THR A 458 25.75 4.78 19.25
C THR A 458 24.54 5.41 19.93
N ASN A 459 24.20 6.64 19.53
CA ASN A 459 23.05 7.36 20.08
C ASN A 459 21.73 6.63 19.80
N ASN A 460 21.54 6.10 18.59
CA ASN A 460 20.35 5.33 18.24
C ASN A 460 20.21 4.06 19.11
N LEU A 461 21.30 3.32 19.30
CA LEU A 461 21.33 2.11 20.13
C LEU A 461 21.07 2.43 21.61
N ILE A 462 21.66 3.50 22.14
CA ILE A 462 21.41 3.95 23.53
C ILE A 462 19.93 4.35 23.72
N CYS A 463 19.37 5.10 22.76
CA CYS A 463 17.95 5.44 22.76
C CYS A 463 17.07 4.19 22.75
N CYS A 464 17.43 3.17 21.97
CA CYS A 464 16.72 1.88 21.94
C CYS A 464 16.78 1.16 23.29
N ILE A 465 17.97 1.05 23.91
CA ILE A 465 18.16 0.48 25.24
C ILE A 465 17.27 1.20 26.28
N SER A 466 17.27 2.53 26.24
CA SER A 466 16.46 3.34 27.16
C SER A 466 14.96 3.17 26.90
N ALA A 467 14.51 3.19 25.65
CA ALA A 467 13.10 3.12 25.29
C ALA A 467 12.47 1.75 25.58
N LEU A 468 13.24 0.68 25.37
CA LEU A 468 12.82 -0.70 25.66
C LEU A 468 13.09 -1.11 27.13
N GLY A 469 13.70 -0.23 27.92
CA GLY A 469 14.02 -0.50 29.32
C GLY A 469 15.03 -1.65 29.49
N LEU A 470 15.89 -1.91 28.51
CA LEU A 470 16.81 -3.06 28.51
C LEU A 470 17.87 -2.99 29.62
N ASN A 471 18.07 -1.80 30.22
CA ASN A 471 18.84 -1.64 31.46
C ASN A 471 18.33 -2.55 32.58
N LYS A 472 16.99 -2.76 32.67
CA LYS A 472 16.38 -3.68 33.65
C LYS A 472 16.69 -5.15 33.34
N SER A 473 17.06 -5.45 32.10
CA SER A 473 17.43 -6.77 31.60
C SER A 473 18.95 -6.98 31.54
N GLY A 474 19.73 -6.09 32.17
CA GLY A 474 21.19 -6.21 32.27
C GLY A 474 21.98 -5.70 31.06
N ILE A 475 21.33 -5.08 30.07
CA ILE A 475 22.01 -4.48 28.92
C ILE A 475 22.22 -2.99 29.17
N THR A 476 23.47 -2.54 29.22
CA THR A 476 23.83 -1.13 29.49
C THR A 476 24.97 -0.65 28.59
N TYR A 477 25.18 0.67 28.54
CA TYR A 477 26.30 1.29 27.83
C TYR A 477 27.18 2.08 28.81
N ILE A 478 28.49 1.78 28.82
CA ILE A 478 29.48 2.50 29.63
C ILE A 478 30.19 3.53 28.75
N ALA A 479 29.76 4.79 28.84
CA ALA A 479 30.30 5.88 28.03
C ALA A 479 31.79 6.15 28.25
N SER A 480 32.32 5.94 29.47
CA SER A 480 33.74 6.15 29.79
C SER A 480 34.68 5.14 29.11
N GLN A 481 34.14 3.98 28.72
CA GLN A 481 34.88 2.88 28.09
C GLN A 481 34.46 2.65 26.64
N GLY A 482 33.33 3.22 26.21
CA GLY A 482 32.80 3.02 24.86
C GLY A 482 32.32 1.60 24.58
N VAL A 483 31.83 0.90 25.61
CA VAL A 483 31.45 -0.53 25.54
C VAL A 483 29.99 -0.73 25.91
N PHE A 484 29.33 -1.65 25.21
CA PHE A 484 28.05 -2.22 25.64
C PHE A 484 28.33 -3.45 26.48
N ILE A 485 27.56 -3.60 27.57
CA ILE A 485 27.68 -4.73 28.50
C ILE A 485 26.33 -5.42 28.62
N HIS A 486 26.37 -6.74 28.64
CA HIS A 486 25.27 -7.60 29.01
C HIS A 486 25.66 -8.37 30.27
N SER A 487 25.09 -7.95 31.40
CA SER A 487 25.18 -8.66 32.67
C SER A 487 24.01 -9.64 32.76
N GLU A 488 24.27 -10.92 33.04
CA GLU A 488 23.19 -11.83 33.42
C GLU A 488 22.47 -11.24 34.64
N PRO A 489 21.12 -11.22 34.68
CA PRO A 489 20.43 -10.89 35.91
C PRO A 489 20.90 -11.86 36.99
N ASP A 490 21.25 -11.36 38.18
CA ASP A 490 21.67 -12.18 39.32
C ASP A 490 20.73 -13.39 39.44
N GLN A 491 21.30 -14.60 39.42
CA GLN A 491 20.56 -15.87 39.41
C GLN A 491 19.77 -16.15 40.71
N GLU A 492 19.61 -15.16 41.59
CA GLU A 492 18.79 -15.19 42.80
C GLU A 492 17.74 -14.06 42.78
N LEU A 493 16.90 -14.02 41.76
CA LEU A 493 15.64 -13.28 41.82
C LEU A 493 14.56 -14.24 42.36
N PRO A 494 14.07 -14.06 43.61
CA PRO A 494 13.03 -14.92 44.16
C PRO A 494 11.82 -14.91 43.22
N THR A 495 11.17 -16.05 43.06
CA THR A 495 10.00 -16.26 42.18
C THR A 495 8.87 -15.24 42.40
N LEU A 496 8.84 -14.61 43.58
CA LEU A 496 7.97 -13.49 43.95
C LEU A 496 8.30 -12.19 43.20
N GLU A 497 9.57 -11.81 43.02
CA GLU A 497 9.94 -10.61 42.26
C GLU A 497 9.76 -10.79 40.75
N LEU A 498 9.82 -12.03 40.25
CA LEU A 498 9.44 -12.35 38.86
C LEU A 498 7.93 -12.25 38.66
N GLN A 499 7.13 -12.67 39.66
CA GLN A 499 5.68 -12.45 39.64
C GLN A 499 5.33 -10.97 39.76
N ASP A 500 6.00 -10.23 40.65
CA ASP A 500 5.82 -8.78 40.78
C ASP A 500 6.24 -8.05 39.51
N LYS A 501 7.33 -8.45 38.83
CA LYS A 501 7.72 -7.88 37.53
C LYS A 501 6.76 -8.26 36.41
N ILE A 502 6.17 -9.46 36.42
CA ILE A 502 5.13 -9.86 35.45
C ILE A 502 3.82 -9.10 35.72
N GLU A 503 3.48 -8.86 36.98
CA GLU A 503 2.34 -8.05 37.38
C GLU A 503 2.58 -6.58 37.06
N GLU A 504 3.78 -6.04 37.28
CA GLU A 504 4.21 -4.69 36.94
C GLU A 504 4.24 -4.50 35.42
N LEU A 505 4.74 -5.47 34.64
CA LEU A 505 4.70 -5.42 33.17
C LEU A 505 3.26 -5.51 32.64
N ASN A 506 2.40 -6.32 33.27
CA ASN A 506 0.97 -6.35 32.97
C ASN A 506 0.26 -5.05 33.40
N HIS A 507 0.72 -4.42 34.49
CA HIS A 507 0.17 -3.17 34.99
C HIS A 507 0.60 -1.99 34.14
N ASP A 508 1.82 -2.00 33.60
CA ASP A 508 2.37 -1.04 32.62
C ASP A 508 1.74 -1.24 31.24
N LEU A 509 1.49 -2.49 30.81
CA LEU A 509 0.73 -2.76 29.59
C LEU A 509 -0.72 -2.30 29.70
N LYS A 510 -1.38 -2.58 30.83
CA LYS A 510 -2.73 -2.07 31.13
C LYS A 510 -2.73 -0.57 31.36
N GLY A 511 -1.67 -0.02 31.94
CA GLY A 511 -1.47 1.40 32.23
C GLY A 511 -1.23 2.20 30.96
N ASN A 512 -0.45 1.69 30.01
CA ASN A 512 -0.26 2.26 28.68
C ASN A 512 -1.51 2.11 27.81
N ALA A 513 -2.22 0.97 27.91
CA ALA A 513 -3.52 0.81 27.26
C ALA A 513 -4.57 1.78 27.84
N MET A 514 -4.62 1.94 29.17
CA MET A 514 -5.48 2.91 29.87
C MET A 514 -5.07 4.35 29.61
N ALA A 515 -3.78 4.67 29.50
CA ALA A 515 -3.30 6.00 29.16
C ALA A 515 -3.61 6.34 27.70
N SER A 516 -3.56 5.36 26.79
CA SER A 516 -4.00 5.50 25.40
C SER A 516 -5.52 5.70 25.30
N ILE A 517 -6.30 4.95 26.10
CA ILE A 517 -7.76 5.10 26.21
C ILE A 517 -8.13 6.44 26.87
N MET A 518 -7.47 6.85 27.95
CA MET A 518 -7.66 8.15 28.61
C MET A 518 -7.25 9.30 27.72
N LYS A 519 -6.17 9.16 26.93
CA LYS A 519 -5.78 10.14 25.92
C LYS A 519 -6.84 10.25 24.83
N ASN A 520 -7.41 9.14 24.36
CA ASN A 520 -8.51 9.15 23.41
C ASN A 520 -9.80 9.76 24.00
N ILE A 521 -10.13 9.48 25.26
CA ILE A 521 -11.29 10.06 25.97
C ILE A 521 -11.09 11.55 26.25
N LEU A 522 -9.88 11.98 26.63
CA LEU A 522 -9.53 13.40 26.81
C LEU A 522 -9.58 14.16 25.49
N VAL A 523 -9.15 13.54 24.39
CA VAL A 523 -9.30 14.09 23.04
C VAL A 523 -10.79 14.18 22.68
N GLU A 524 -11.61 13.15 22.93
CA GLU A 524 -13.07 13.24 22.73
C GLU A 524 -13.76 14.31 23.60
N LYS A 525 -13.29 14.54 24.83
CA LYS A 525 -13.82 15.58 25.74
C LYS A 525 -13.36 17.00 25.42
N PHE A 526 -12.27 17.16 24.68
CA PHE A 526 -11.77 18.48 24.26
C PHE A 526 -12.33 18.91 22.90
N PHE A 527 -12.91 17.99 22.12
CA PHE A 527 -13.44 18.23 20.77
C PHE A 527 -14.93 17.95 20.60
N ASN A 528 -15.64 17.59 21.68
CA ASN A 528 -17.09 17.77 21.87
C ASN A 528 -17.31 18.70 23.06
#